data_AF-A0A4Q5QIL9-F1
#
_entry.id   AF-A0A4Q5QIL9-F1
#
_cell.length_a   1.000
_cell.length_b   1.000
_cell.length_c   1.000
_cell.angle_alpha   90.00
_cell.angle_beta   90.00
_cell.angle_gamma   90.00
#
_symmetry.space_group_name_H-M   'P 1'
#
loop_
_entity.id
_entity.type
_entity.pdbx_description
1 polymer ?
#
loop_
_entity_poly.entity_id
_entity_poly.type
_entity_poly.pdbx_seq_one_letter_code
_entity_poly.pdbx_strand_id
1 'polypeptide(L)'
;MKITLILLLSTLFFNCELFVQTDSTSLKTTFATSDARRFKPTKQIRKAYRKHSLSNTSDYFKPTIQNVSNPGLLKDSIYVKSFKNAAYKNSIRKIKFKQKIIIGSIVVAGLVALPFVVAKGLKSLLADARSTI
;
A
#
# COMPACT_ATOMS: atom_id res chain seq x y z
N MET A 1 0.01 -30.71 47.93
CA MET A 1 0.22 -29.29 47.51
C MET A 1 0.39 -29.07 45.99
N LYS A 2 0.47 -30.12 45.16
CA LYS A 2 0.61 -29.95 43.68
C LYS A 2 -0.73 -29.72 42.95
N ILE A 3 -1.83 -30.25 43.50
CA ILE A 3 -3.17 -30.17 42.88
C ILE A 3 -3.79 -28.77 43.02
N THR A 4 -3.49 -28.05 44.10
CA THR A 4 -3.96 -26.67 44.33
C THR A 4 -3.36 -25.67 43.34
N LEU A 5 -2.13 -25.92 42.85
CA LEU A 5 -1.49 -25.07 41.84
C LEU A 5 -2.18 -25.17 40.47
N ILE A 6 -2.67 -26.37 40.11
CA ILE A 6 -3.34 -26.64 38.83
C ILE A 6 -4.74 -25.99 38.81
N LEU A 7 -5.45 -26.02 39.94
CA LEU A 7 -6.75 -25.35 40.08
C LEU A 7 -6.64 -23.82 39.96
N LEU A 8 -5.61 -23.22 40.57
CA LEU A 8 -5.34 -21.78 40.51
C LEU A 8 -4.91 -21.32 39.11
N LEU A 9 -4.25 -22.20 38.35
CA LEU A 9 -3.89 -21.92 36.97
C LEU A 9 -5.11 -21.99 36.02
N SER A 10 -6.10 -22.84 36.31
CA SER A 10 -7.30 -22.99 35.48
C SER A 10 -8.26 -21.79 35.55
N THR A 11 -8.34 -21.10 36.69
CA THR A 11 -9.22 -19.93 36.86
C THR A 11 -8.70 -18.67 36.17
N LEU A 12 -7.41 -18.63 35.83
CA LEU A 12 -6.82 -17.56 35.02
C LEU A 12 -7.22 -17.64 33.53
N PHE A 13 -7.55 -18.84 33.03
CA PHE A 13 -7.91 -19.04 31.61
C PHE A 13 -9.36 -18.67 31.28
N PHE A 14 -10.27 -18.61 32.25
CA PHE A 14 -11.69 -18.33 32.02
C PHE A 14 -12.09 -16.85 32.05
N ASN A 15 -11.18 -15.92 32.36
CA ASN A 15 -11.51 -14.49 32.45
C ASN A 15 -11.31 -13.68 31.16
N CYS A 16 -11.13 -14.34 30.02
CA CYS A 16 -10.87 -13.66 28.75
C CYS A 16 -12.08 -13.65 27.81
N GLU A 17 -13.29 -13.48 28.34
CA GLU A 17 -14.40 -13.01 27.51
C GLU A 17 -14.35 -11.49 27.43
N LEU A 18 -13.39 -11.01 26.64
CA LEU A 18 -13.34 -9.64 26.16
C LEU A 18 -14.54 -9.45 25.23
N PHE A 19 -15.69 -9.11 25.80
CA PHE A 19 -16.87 -8.69 25.05
C PHE A 19 -16.52 -7.36 24.38
N VAL A 20 -15.90 -7.44 23.21
CA VAL A 20 -15.74 -6.30 22.31
C VAL A 20 -17.14 -5.94 21.86
N GLN A 21 -17.78 -4.99 22.55
CA GLN A 21 -18.94 -4.28 22.03
C GLN A 21 -18.50 -3.65 20.71
N THR A 22 -18.84 -4.33 19.62
CA THR A 22 -18.45 -3.89 18.28
C THR A 22 -19.39 -2.75 17.93
N ASP A 23 -19.01 -1.53 18.33
CA ASP A 23 -19.78 -0.33 18.07
C ASP A 23 -20.08 -0.26 16.56
N SER A 24 -21.31 0.09 16.21
CA SER A 24 -21.77 0.31 14.83
C SER A 24 -20.81 1.20 14.03
N THR A 25 -20.13 2.15 14.68
CA THR A 25 -19.12 3.01 14.06
C THR A 25 -17.89 2.22 13.62
N SER A 26 -17.40 1.30 14.46
CA SER A 26 -16.25 0.43 14.17
C SER A 26 -16.56 -0.52 12.99
N LEU A 27 -17.80 -1.03 12.91
CA LEU A 27 -18.25 -1.83 11.78
C LEU A 27 -18.30 -1.01 10.49
N LYS A 28 -18.86 0.22 10.53
CA LYS A 28 -18.89 1.11 9.35
C LYS A 28 -17.49 1.45 8.86
N THR A 29 -16.55 1.73 9.76
CA THR A 29 -15.17 2.04 9.38
C THR A 29 -14.45 0.81 8.81
N THR A 30 -14.65 -0.38 9.36
CA THR A 30 -14.06 -1.61 8.83
C THR A 30 -14.60 -1.93 7.44
N PHE A 31 -15.91 -1.86 7.21
CA PHE A 31 -16.50 -1.99 5.86
C PHE A 31 -15.94 -0.96 4.88
N ALA A 32 -15.90 0.32 5.29
CA ALA A 32 -15.36 1.39 4.46
C ALA A 32 -13.90 1.14 4.06
N THR A 33 -13.07 0.68 5.00
CA THR A 33 -11.66 0.36 4.71
C THR A 33 -11.52 -0.85 3.80
N SER A 34 -12.37 -1.87 3.97
CA SER A 34 -12.38 -3.07 3.12
C SER A 34 -12.74 -2.72 1.68
N ASP A 35 -13.84 -2.00 1.49
CA ASP A 35 -14.31 -1.57 0.16
C ASP A 35 -13.27 -0.65 -0.51
N ALA A 36 -12.65 0.27 0.26
CA ALA A 36 -11.60 1.14 -0.23
C ALA A 36 -10.30 0.42 -0.68
N ARG A 37 -10.09 -0.87 -0.35
CA ARG A 37 -8.96 -1.65 -0.90
C ARG A 37 -9.14 -1.95 -2.38
N ARG A 38 -10.39 -2.13 -2.81
CA ARG A 38 -10.78 -2.41 -4.20
C ARG A 38 -10.70 -1.15 -5.07
N PHE A 39 -10.71 0.03 -4.45
CA PHE A 39 -10.52 1.30 -5.14
C PHE A 39 -9.19 1.34 -5.92
N LYS A 40 -9.29 1.64 -7.22
CA LYS A 40 -8.15 1.77 -8.13
C LYS A 40 -7.99 3.24 -8.51
N PRO A 41 -6.83 3.88 -8.24
CA PRO A 41 -6.62 5.26 -8.65
C PRO A 41 -6.60 5.37 -10.18
N THR A 42 -7.48 6.21 -10.72
CA THR A 42 -7.60 6.48 -12.16
C THR A 42 -6.39 7.26 -12.68
N LYS A 43 -6.25 7.35 -14.01
CA LYS A 43 -5.18 8.16 -14.64
C LYS A 43 -5.27 9.63 -14.23
N GLN A 44 -6.50 10.16 -14.07
CA GLN A 44 -6.75 11.52 -13.61
C GLN A 44 -6.24 11.72 -12.18
N ILE A 45 -6.55 10.81 -11.25
CA ILE A 45 -6.05 10.87 -9.86
C ILE A 45 -4.53 10.87 -9.82
N ARG A 46 -3.87 10.03 -10.63
CA ARG A 46 -2.40 10.01 -10.71
C ARG A 46 -1.82 11.29 -11.30
N LYS A 47 -2.48 11.89 -12.29
CA LYS A 47 -2.07 13.17 -12.87
C LYS A 47 -2.23 14.30 -11.86
N ALA A 48 -3.38 14.33 -11.17
CA ALA A 48 -3.66 15.28 -10.11
C ALA A 48 -2.64 15.14 -8.97
N TYR A 49 -2.40 13.94 -8.44
CA TYR A 49 -1.40 13.71 -7.39
C TYR A 49 0.01 14.20 -7.76
N ARG A 50 0.41 14.05 -9.03
CA ARG A 50 1.72 14.54 -9.51
C ARG A 50 1.80 16.06 -9.63
N LYS A 51 0.68 16.73 -9.90
CA LYS A 51 0.63 18.16 -10.21
C LYS A 51 0.25 19.02 -9.00
N HIS A 52 -0.69 18.54 -8.20
CA HIS A 52 -1.28 19.23 -7.07
C HIS A 52 -1.52 18.18 -5.97
N SER A 53 -0.82 18.28 -4.85
CA SER A 53 -1.01 17.38 -3.70
C SER A 53 -2.49 17.18 -3.40
N LEU A 54 -2.99 15.96 -3.63
CA LEU A 54 -4.41 15.65 -3.45
C LEU A 54 -4.75 15.58 -1.96
N SER A 55 -5.88 16.16 -1.59
CA SER A 55 -6.46 15.95 -0.27
C SER A 55 -7.28 14.65 -0.23
N ASN A 56 -7.30 14.00 0.94
CA ASN A 56 -8.20 12.89 1.22
C ASN A 56 -9.68 13.31 1.21
N THR A 57 -9.98 14.60 1.34
CA THR A 57 -11.33 15.17 1.22
C THR A 57 -11.76 15.45 -0.22
N SER A 58 -10.90 15.22 -1.21
CA SER A 58 -11.26 15.48 -2.61
C SER A 58 -12.33 14.52 -3.15
N ASP A 59 -13.05 14.98 -4.16
CA ASP A 59 -14.12 14.23 -4.82
C ASP A 59 -13.64 13.02 -5.61
N TYR A 60 -12.35 13.00 -5.94
CA TYR A 60 -11.68 11.87 -6.57
C TYR A 60 -11.79 10.56 -5.78
N PHE A 61 -11.97 10.63 -4.46
CA PHE A 61 -12.03 9.45 -3.59
C PHE A 61 -13.45 9.13 -3.14
N LYS A 62 -14.48 9.77 -3.71
CA LYS A 62 -15.87 9.47 -3.37
C LYS A 62 -16.21 8.01 -3.70
N PRO A 63 -16.87 7.29 -2.78
CA PRO A 63 -17.37 5.95 -3.06
C PRO A 63 -18.46 6.01 -4.14
N THR A 64 -18.48 5.02 -5.03
CA THR A 64 -19.52 4.83 -6.03
C THR A 64 -20.19 3.48 -5.82
N ILE A 65 -21.37 3.29 -6.39
CA ILE A 65 -22.15 2.04 -6.28
C ILE A 65 -21.33 0.82 -6.77
N GLN A 66 -20.43 1.04 -7.72
CA GLN A 66 -19.56 -0.01 -8.29
C GLN A 66 -18.45 -0.47 -7.33
N ASN A 67 -18.11 0.36 -6.34
CA ASN A 67 -16.91 0.21 -5.51
C ASN A 67 -17.25 -0.14 -4.06
N VAL A 68 -18.53 -0.33 -3.76
CA VAL A 68 -19.07 -0.47 -2.41
C VAL A 68 -19.94 -1.73 -2.35
N SER A 69 -19.79 -2.49 -1.27
CA SER A 69 -20.53 -3.74 -1.07
C SER A 69 -21.99 -3.49 -0.64
N ASN A 70 -22.25 -2.39 0.08
CA ASN A 70 -23.60 -2.00 0.52
C ASN A 70 -23.91 -0.54 0.12
N PRO A 71 -24.73 -0.32 -0.93
CA PRO A 71 -25.09 1.03 -1.39
C PRO A 71 -25.80 1.89 -0.34
N GLY A 72 -26.48 1.28 0.65
CA GLY A 72 -27.15 2.01 1.73
C GLY A 72 -26.19 2.83 2.60
N LEU A 73 -24.92 2.41 2.69
CA LEU A 73 -23.89 3.10 3.46
C LEU A 73 -23.37 4.38 2.79
N LEU A 74 -23.69 4.62 1.50
CA LEU A 74 -23.25 5.82 0.79
C LEU A 74 -23.82 7.13 1.36
N LYS A 75 -24.94 7.04 2.10
CA LYS A 75 -25.56 8.18 2.79
C LYS A 75 -24.95 8.43 4.17
N ASP A 76 -24.15 7.51 4.69
CA ASP A 76 -23.55 7.61 6.02
C ASP A 76 -22.23 8.41 5.96
N SER A 77 -22.16 9.49 6.73
CA SER A 77 -21.02 10.40 6.72
C SER A 77 -19.74 9.77 7.28
N ILE A 78 -19.86 8.89 8.29
CA ILE A 78 -18.74 8.18 8.90
C ILE A 78 -18.16 7.19 7.90
N TYR A 79 -19.03 6.45 7.22
CA TYR A 79 -18.64 5.53 6.16
C TYR A 79 -17.91 6.26 5.03
N VAL A 80 -18.51 7.32 4.47
CA VAL A 80 -17.93 8.06 3.34
C VAL A 80 -16.58 8.69 3.72
N LYS A 81 -16.47 9.28 4.93
CA LYS A 81 -15.21 9.87 5.41
C LYS A 81 -14.12 8.81 5.57
N SER A 82 -14.47 7.66 6.13
CA SER A 82 -13.55 6.54 6.35
C SER A 82 -13.09 5.93 5.03
N PHE A 83 -14.01 5.77 4.07
CA PHE A 83 -13.73 5.27 2.73
C PHE A 83 -12.76 6.21 2.01
N LYS A 84 -13.05 7.52 1.98
CA LYS A 84 -12.20 8.52 1.33
C LYS A 84 -10.78 8.52 1.90
N ASN A 85 -10.64 8.44 3.21
CA ASN A 85 -9.34 8.41 3.86
C ASN A 85 -8.55 7.13 3.50
N ALA A 86 -9.21 5.97 3.55
CA ALA A 86 -8.60 4.70 3.18
C ALA A 86 -8.23 4.64 1.70
N ALA A 87 -9.12 5.11 0.82
CA ALA A 87 -8.92 5.15 -0.63
C ALA A 87 -7.76 6.08 -1.00
N TYR A 88 -7.65 7.24 -0.36
CA TYR A 88 -6.51 8.15 -0.49
C TYR A 88 -5.20 7.47 -0.08
N LYS A 89 -5.13 6.94 1.15
CA LYS A 89 -3.92 6.29 1.68
C LYS A 89 -3.46 5.14 0.80
N ASN A 90 -4.38 4.29 0.37
CA ASN A 90 -4.11 3.17 -0.54
C ASN A 90 -3.62 3.64 -1.91
N SER A 91 -4.23 4.69 -2.45
CA SER A 91 -3.86 5.25 -3.76
C SER A 91 -2.45 5.83 -3.73
N ILE A 92 -2.13 6.64 -2.72
CA ILE A 92 -0.79 7.24 -2.58
C ILE A 92 0.27 6.16 -2.37
N ARG A 93 0.00 5.15 -1.54
CA ARG A 93 0.90 4.02 -1.35
C ARG A 93 1.19 3.29 -2.66
N LYS A 94 0.16 2.96 -3.45
CA LYS A 94 0.32 2.30 -4.76
C LYS A 94 1.12 3.15 -5.75
N ILE A 95 0.89 4.46 -5.78
CA ILE A 95 1.63 5.38 -6.66
C ILE A 95 3.12 5.42 -6.26
N LYS A 96 3.42 5.65 -4.98
CA LYS A 96 4.80 5.69 -4.47
C LYS A 96 5.54 4.37 -4.70
N PHE A 97 4.87 3.24 -4.47
CA PHE A 97 5.45 1.92 -4.68
C PHE A 97 5.85 1.69 -6.15
N LYS A 98 4.98 2.06 -7.10
CA LYS A 98 5.30 1.99 -8.53
C LYS A 98 6.48 2.88 -8.91
N GLN A 99 6.56 4.10 -8.37
CA GLN A 99 7.70 4.98 -8.60
C GLN A 99 9.01 4.37 -8.09
N LYS A 100 8.99 3.78 -6.89
CA LYS A 100 10.16 3.10 -6.32
C LYS A 100 10.64 1.92 -7.18
N ILE A 101 9.72 1.09 -7.68
CA ILE A 101 10.08 -0.04 -8.55
C ILE A 101 10.74 0.45 -9.85
N ILE A 102 10.17 1.47 -10.49
CA ILE A 102 10.72 1.99 -11.75
C ILE A 102 12.13 2.54 -11.53
N ILE A 103 12.32 3.38 -10.51
CA ILE A 103 13.64 3.94 -10.18
C ILE A 103 14.63 2.81 -9.85
N GLY A 104 14.22 1.83 -9.05
CA GLY A 104 15.05 0.67 -8.72
C GLY A 104 15.49 -0.10 -9.97
N SER A 105 14.57 -0.35 -10.91
CA SER A 105 14.90 -1.07 -12.16
C SER A 105 15.92 -0.34 -13.03
N ILE A 106 15.84 1.00 -13.12
CA ILE A 106 16.78 1.81 -13.89
C ILE A 106 18.17 1.76 -13.27
N VAL A 107 18.26 1.89 -11.95
CA VAL A 107 19.55 1.85 -11.22
C VAL A 107 20.23 0.49 -11.39
N VAL A 108 19.47 -0.61 -11.27
CA VAL A 108 20.01 -1.97 -11.46
C VAL A 108 20.47 -2.18 -12.90
N ALA A 109 19.68 -1.75 -13.90
CA ALA A 109 20.07 -1.86 -15.30
C ALA A 109 21.35 -1.07 -15.62
N GLY A 110 21.49 0.14 -15.06
CA GLY A 110 22.69 0.96 -15.20
C GLY A 110 23.93 0.31 -14.59
N LEU A 111 23.81 -0.25 -13.38
CA LEU A 111 24.90 -0.96 -12.70
C LEU A 111 25.39 -2.19 -13.47
N VAL A 112 24.49 -2.88 -14.18
CA VAL A 112 24.86 -4.06 -14.99
C VAL A 112 25.46 -3.66 -16.34
N ALA A 113 24.90 -2.64 -17.00
CA ALA A 113 25.32 -2.24 -18.34
C ALA A 113 26.68 -1.50 -18.35
N LEU A 114 26.94 -0.64 -17.37
CA LEU A 114 28.16 0.16 -17.29
C LEU A 114 29.46 -0.67 -17.33
N PRO A 115 29.66 -1.70 -16.47
CA PRO A 115 30.90 -2.49 -16.51
C PRO A 115 31.06 -3.26 -17.82
N PHE A 116 29.97 -3.68 -18.46
CA PHE A 116 30.03 -4.34 -19.76
C PHE A 116 30.52 -3.40 -20.87
N VAL A 117 30.02 -2.16 -20.89
CA VAL A 117 30.45 -1.14 -21.85
C VAL A 117 31.91 -0.76 -21.62
N VAL A 118 32.33 -0.55 -20.36
CA VAL A 118 33.72 -0.24 -20.01
C VAL A 118 34.66 -1.38 -20.39
N ALA A 119 34.30 -2.63 -20.08
CA ALA A 119 35.11 -3.79 -20.43
C ALA A 119 35.26 -3.96 -21.95
N LYS A 120 34.20 -3.72 -22.72
CA LYS A 120 34.24 -3.78 -24.19
C LYS A 120 35.12 -2.66 -24.77
N GLY A 121 35.00 -1.44 -24.25
CA GLY A 121 35.86 -0.32 -24.65
C GLY A 121 37.33 -0.57 -24.34
N LEU A 122 37.65 -1.07 -23.14
CA LEU A 122 39.02 -1.40 -22.74
C LEU A 122 39.64 -2.50 -23.61
N LYS A 123 38.87 -3.56 -23.94
CA LYS A 123 39.33 -4.60 -24.87
C LYS A 123 39.64 -4.05 -26.26
N SER A 124 38.84 -3.12 -26.77
CA SER A 124 39.08 -2.49 -28.07
C SER A 124 40.38 -1.68 -28.07
N LEU A 125 40.61 -0.89 -27.02
CA LEU A 125 41.83 -0.09 -26.87
C LEU A 125 43.08 -0.96 -26.74
N LEU A 126 43.00 -2.06 -25.98
CA LEU A 126 44.11 -3.02 -25.85
C LEU A 126 44.40 -3.75 -27.18
N ALA A 127 43.38 -4.04 -27.99
CA ALA A 127 43.56 -4.65 -29.29
C ALA A 127 44.29 -3.73 -30.28
N ASP A 128 43.91 -2.44 -30.32
CA ASP A 128 44.59 -1.44 -31.15
C ASP A 128 46.06 -1.29 -30.73
N ALA A 129 46.33 -1.14 -29.43
CA ALA A 129 47.69 -0.97 -28.90
C ALA A 129 48.61 -2.17 -29.19
N ARG A 130 48.06 -3.39 -29.32
CA ARG A 130 48.83 -4.60 -29.66
C ARG A 130 49.16 -4.70 -31.16
N SER A 131 48.40 -4.03 -32.02
CA SER A 131 48.63 -4.05 -33.47
C SER A 131 49.71 -3.05 -33.94
N THR A 132 50.06 -2.08 -33.09
CA THR A 132 51.04 -1.03 -33.38
C THR A 132 52.47 -1.38 -32.93
N ILE A 133 52.66 -2.50 -32.23
CA ILE A 133 53.95 -3.05 -31.78
C ILE A 133 54.30 -4.26 -32.66
#